data_AF-A0A8X6P8Q0-F1
#
_entry.id   AF-A0A8X6P8Q0-F1
#
_cell.length_a   1.000
_cell.length_b   1.000
_cell.length_c   1.000
_cell.angle_alpha   90.00
_cell.angle_beta   90.00
_cell.angle_gamma   90.00
#
_symmetry.space_group_name_H-M   'P 1'
#
loop_
_entity.id
_entity.type
_entity.pdbx_description
1 polymer ?
#
loop_
_entity_poly.entity_id
_entity_poly.type
_entity_poly.pdbx_seq_one_letter_code
_entity_poly.pdbx_strand_id
1 'polypeptide(L)'
;MYNLMNRNQIHRHTHTCFKRNAHLCRFAFPHKPICQAKIIEENSTEFLQNGGRFCELKRAAHEKWVNNYYLEILQFWDGNMDIQPCRFNEALAHYVTKYIAKVESEDLNDGVIQAINRIRQEESDIQQKLFKICMRILKE
;
A
#
# COMPACT_ATOMS: atom_id res chain seq x y z
N MET A 1 10.02 21.15 -16.31
CA MET A 1 10.09 19.78 -15.78
C MET A 1 10.70 19.72 -14.38
N TYR A 2 11.98 20.09 -14.20
CA TYR A 2 12.67 20.11 -12.89
C TYR A 2 11.90 20.88 -11.81
N ASN A 3 11.29 22.02 -12.17
CA ASN A 3 10.48 22.82 -11.26
C ASN A 3 9.22 22.10 -10.74
N LEU A 4 8.54 21.29 -11.58
CA LEU A 4 7.35 20.53 -11.18
C LEU A 4 7.71 19.44 -10.17
N MET A 5 8.80 18.71 -10.42
CA MET A 5 9.30 17.69 -9.51
C MET A 5 9.69 18.30 -8.16
N ASN A 6 10.48 19.38 -8.15
CA ASN A 6 10.90 20.03 -6.90
C ASN A 6 9.73 20.59 -6.09
N ARG A 7 8.69 21.09 -6.77
CA ARG A 7 7.50 21.63 -6.10
C ARG A 7 6.60 20.53 -5.55
N ASN A 8 6.35 19.48 -6.32
CA ASN A 8 5.26 18.55 -6.03
C ASN A 8 5.71 17.21 -5.46
N GLN A 9 6.90 16.72 -5.83
CA GLN A 9 7.31 15.33 -5.53
C GLN A 9 8.26 15.23 -4.34
N ILE A 10 8.78 16.34 -3.81
CA ILE A 10 9.64 16.32 -2.64
C ILE A 10 8.78 16.12 -1.38
N HIS A 11 8.96 14.98 -0.72
CA HIS A 11 8.39 14.72 0.59
C HIS A 11 8.94 15.70 1.63
N ARG A 12 8.03 16.33 2.37
CA ARG A 12 8.32 17.16 3.52
C ARG A 12 7.52 16.61 4.68
N HIS A 13 8.20 16.32 5.79
CA HIS A 13 7.51 15.79 6.96
C HIS A 13 6.45 16.76 7.46
N THR A 14 5.29 16.22 7.79
CA THR A 14 4.18 16.90 8.44
C THR A 14 3.71 16.06 9.62
N HIS A 15 2.81 16.60 10.46
CA HIS A 15 2.25 15.85 11.60
C HIS A 15 1.61 14.51 11.18
N THR A 16 1.07 14.41 9.95
CA THR A 16 0.46 13.18 9.42
C THR A 16 1.45 12.07 9.05
N CYS A 17 2.74 12.39 8.99
CA CYS A 17 3.79 11.43 8.63
C CYS A 17 4.06 10.42 9.75
N PHE A 18 3.70 10.75 10.98
CA PHE A 18 3.96 9.95 12.16
C PHE A 18 2.63 9.44 12.71
N LYS A 19 2.28 8.18 12.40
CA LYS A 19 1.08 7.54 12.94
C LYS A 19 1.44 6.90 14.29
N ARG A 20 0.55 7.02 15.30
CA ARG A 20 0.65 6.36 16.62
C ARG A 20 2.03 6.50 17.30
N ASN A 21 2.53 7.72 17.49
CA ASN A 21 3.80 8.02 18.17
C ASN A 21 5.05 7.31 17.59
N ALA A 22 5.05 7.00 16.30
CA ALA A 22 6.22 6.42 15.65
C ALA A 22 7.28 7.51 15.38
N HIS A 23 8.54 7.21 15.70
CA HIS A 23 9.71 8.01 15.29
C HIS A 23 10.08 7.83 13.80
N LEU A 24 9.37 6.94 13.10
CA LEU A 24 9.61 6.61 11.71
C LEU A 24 8.51 7.17 10.82
N CYS A 25 8.89 7.72 9.66
CA CYS A 25 7.95 8.21 8.67
C CYS A 25 7.12 7.06 8.11
N ARG A 26 5.79 7.18 8.13
CA ARG A 26 4.85 6.15 7.64
C ARG A 26 5.06 5.79 6.17
N PHE A 27 5.67 6.69 5.40
CA PHE A 27 5.96 6.52 3.97
C PHE A 27 7.37 5.97 3.73
N ALA A 28 8.13 5.66 4.79
CA ALA A 28 9.51 5.17 4.76
C ALA A 28 10.51 6.15 4.13
N PHE A 29 10.37 7.45 4.45
CA PHE A 29 11.39 8.45 4.16
C PHE A 29 12.43 8.57 5.29
N PRO A 30 13.70 8.89 4.98
CA PRO A 30 14.27 9.02 3.63
C PRO A 30 14.48 7.66 2.95
N HIS A 31 14.27 7.61 1.64
CA HIS A 31 14.55 6.40 0.85
C HIS A 31 16.06 6.14 0.75
N LYS A 32 16.44 4.86 0.81
CA LYS A 32 17.83 4.46 0.65
C LYS A 32 18.27 4.64 -0.83
N PRO A 33 19.53 5.05 -1.09
CA PRO A 33 20.09 5.02 -2.44
C PRO A 33 20.19 3.57 -2.91
N ILE A 34 19.81 3.32 -4.17
CA ILE A 34 19.81 1.99 -4.80
C ILE A 34 20.43 2.13 -6.18
N CYS A 35 21.57 1.47 -6.42
CA CYS A 35 22.31 1.62 -7.68
C CYS A 35 21.59 1.00 -8.89
N GLN A 36 20.81 -0.05 -8.67
CA GLN A 36 20.08 -0.79 -9.70
C GLN A 36 18.77 -1.32 -9.13
N ALA A 37 17.70 -1.24 -9.93
CA ALA A 37 16.42 -1.77 -9.52
C ALA A 37 16.50 -3.29 -9.35
N LYS A 38 15.86 -3.81 -8.30
CA LYS A 38 15.79 -5.25 -8.02
C LYS A 38 14.42 -5.66 -7.53
N ILE A 39 14.06 -6.91 -7.84
CA ILE A 39 12.90 -7.58 -7.26
C ILE A 39 13.35 -8.20 -5.94
N ILE A 40 12.53 -8.04 -4.91
CA ILE A 40 12.70 -8.67 -3.60
C ILE A 40 11.99 -10.02 -3.67
N GLU A 41 12.65 -11.07 -3.21
CA GLU A 41 12.06 -12.41 -3.16
C GLU A 41 10.95 -12.48 -2.11
N GLU A 42 9.83 -13.10 -2.46
CA GLU A 42 8.61 -13.14 -1.63
C GLU A 42 8.83 -13.80 -0.26
N ASN A 43 9.74 -14.77 -0.18
CA ASN A 43 10.06 -15.46 1.06
C ASN A 43 11.15 -14.77 1.89
N SER A 44 11.71 -13.66 1.41
CA SER A 44 12.77 -12.97 2.15
C SER A 44 12.19 -12.19 3.33
N THR A 45 12.98 -12.10 4.40
CA THR A 45 12.67 -11.25 5.55
C THR A 45 12.43 -9.80 5.13
N GLU A 46 13.07 -9.34 4.05
CA GLU A 46 12.91 -7.97 3.55
C GLU A 46 11.53 -7.76 2.92
N PHE A 47 10.95 -8.75 2.24
CA PHE A 47 9.60 -8.65 1.68
C PHE A 47 8.55 -8.49 2.78
N LEU A 48 8.65 -9.31 3.83
CA LEU A 48 7.76 -9.26 5.00
C LEU A 48 7.88 -7.94 5.76
N GLN A 49 9.11 -7.43 5.94
CA GLN A 49 9.35 -6.15 6.61
C GLN A 49 8.91 -4.93 5.79
N ASN A 50 8.94 -5.02 4.46
CA ASN A 50 8.59 -3.92 3.56
C ASN A 50 7.07 -3.78 3.31
N GLY A 51 6.23 -4.52 4.05
CA GLY A 51 4.77 -4.42 3.94
C GLY A 51 4.24 -4.80 2.57
N GLY A 52 4.90 -5.74 1.89
CA GLY A 52 4.50 -6.25 0.58
C GLY A 52 5.06 -5.48 -0.63
N ARG A 53 5.98 -4.51 -0.44
CA ARG A 53 6.73 -3.95 -1.58
C ARG A 53 7.68 -5.03 -2.11
N PHE A 54 7.48 -5.42 -3.36
CA PHE A 54 8.24 -6.50 -4.01
C PHE A 54 9.41 -6.00 -4.86
N CYS A 55 9.62 -4.69 -4.98
CA CYS A 55 10.73 -4.16 -5.77
C CYS A 55 11.33 -2.91 -5.13
N GLU A 56 12.65 -2.78 -5.24
CA GLU A 56 13.37 -1.55 -4.96
C GLU A 56 13.73 -0.90 -6.30
N LEU A 57 13.32 0.35 -6.49
CA LEU A 57 13.65 1.11 -7.69
C LEU A 57 15.02 1.75 -7.54
N LYS A 58 15.74 1.86 -8.66
CA LYS A 58 16.99 2.61 -8.74
C LYS A 58 16.76 4.03 -8.23
N ARG A 59 17.66 4.51 -7.37
CA ARG A 59 17.57 5.82 -6.73
C ARG A 59 18.95 6.36 -6.39
N ALA A 60 19.24 7.58 -6.82
CA ALA A 60 20.45 8.29 -6.43
C ALA A 60 20.30 8.91 -5.02
N ALA A 61 21.42 9.19 -4.36
CA ALA A 61 21.39 9.74 -2.99
C ALA A 61 20.67 11.09 -2.85
N HIS A 62 20.69 11.91 -3.91
CA HIS A 62 19.98 13.20 -3.92
C HIS A 62 18.46 13.05 -4.11
N GLU A 63 17.98 11.88 -4.54
CA GLU A 63 16.56 11.59 -4.78
C GLU A 63 15.88 10.96 -3.55
N LYS A 64 16.56 10.86 -2.41
CA LYS A 64 16.08 10.17 -1.19
C LYS A 64 14.75 10.71 -0.63
N TRP A 65 14.34 11.92 -1.02
CA TRP A 65 13.10 12.57 -0.60
C TRP A 65 12.07 12.69 -1.73
N VAL A 66 12.36 12.17 -2.92
CA VAL A 66 11.48 12.30 -4.08
C VAL A 66 10.55 11.10 -4.11
N ASN A 67 9.23 11.31 -4.13
CA ASN A 67 8.29 10.21 -4.34
C ASN A 67 8.49 9.57 -5.72
N ASN A 68 7.97 8.37 -5.90
CA ASN A 68 7.85 7.78 -7.23
C ASN A 68 6.75 8.50 -8.01
N TYR A 69 7.08 8.94 -9.23
CA TYR A 69 6.16 9.64 -10.11
C TYR A 69 6.35 9.17 -11.56
N TYR A 70 5.31 9.38 -12.37
CA TYR A 70 5.38 9.20 -13.81
C TYR A 70 5.43 10.57 -14.48
N LEU A 71 6.36 10.74 -15.42
CA LEU A 71 6.75 12.07 -15.91
C LEU A 71 5.63 12.78 -16.64
N GLU A 72 4.93 12.04 -17.50
CA GLU A 72 3.85 12.52 -18.34
C GLU A 72 2.65 12.88 -17.47
N ILE A 73 2.29 12.03 -16.50
CA ILE A 73 1.22 12.36 -15.54
C ILE A 73 1.58 13.62 -14.73
N LEU A 74 2.85 13.81 -14.33
CA LEU A 74 3.25 15.02 -13.61
C LEU A 74 3.00 16.29 -14.44
N GLN A 75 3.21 16.24 -15.75
CA GLN A 75 2.98 17.38 -16.65
C GLN A 75 1.50 17.76 -16.72
N PHE A 76 0.60 16.78 -16.70
CA PHE A 76 -0.84 17.01 -16.82
C PHE A 76 -1.52 17.28 -15.47
N TRP A 77 -1.15 16.55 -14.43
CA TRP A 77 -1.80 16.60 -13.11
C TRP A 77 -1.28 17.76 -12.25
N ASP A 78 0.01 18.11 -12.37
CA ASP A 78 0.67 19.11 -11.52
C ASP A 78 0.46 18.88 -10.00
N GLY A 79 0.69 17.65 -9.53
CA GLY A 79 0.45 17.28 -8.13
C GLY A 79 1.30 16.12 -7.65
N ASN A 80 1.34 15.93 -6.34
CA ASN A 80 2.13 14.88 -5.70
C ASN A 80 1.61 13.50 -6.11
N MET A 81 2.54 12.59 -6.42
CA MET A 81 2.26 11.20 -6.72
C MET A 81 3.06 10.31 -5.78
N ASP A 82 2.56 9.09 -5.51
CA ASP A 82 3.30 8.02 -4.85
C ASP A 82 2.98 6.70 -5.57
N ILE A 83 3.48 6.57 -6.80
CA ILE A 83 3.18 5.43 -7.67
C ILE A 83 4.08 4.26 -7.28
N GLN A 84 3.50 3.08 -7.12
CA GLN A 84 4.23 1.87 -6.80
C GLN A 84 3.91 0.80 -7.85
N PRO A 85 4.91 0.05 -8.34
CA PRO A 85 4.66 -1.10 -9.21
C PRO A 85 3.72 -2.10 -8.52
N CYS A 86 2.89 -2.79 -9.32
CA CYS A 86 2.03 -3.87 -8.86
C CYS A 86 2.38 -5.14 -9.63
N ARG A 87 2.72 -6.24 -8.93
CA ARG A 87 3.20 -7.48 -9.56
C ARG A 87 2.08 -8.45 -9.91
N PHE A 88 1.02 -8.46 -9.10
CA PHE A 88 0.00 -9.50 -9.11
C PHE A 88 -1.39 -8.90 -9.31
N ASN A 89 -2.25 -9.62 -10.04
CA ASN A 89 -3.63 -9.21 -10.27
C ASN A 89 -4.42 -9.17 -8.95
N GLU A 90 -4.12 -10.09 -8.04
CA GLU A 90 -4.69 -10.17 -6.71
C GLU A 90 -4.31 -8.97 -5.85
N ALA A 91 -3.06 -8.50 -5.96
CA ALA A 91 -2.60 -7.30 -5.27
C ALA A 91 -3.31 -6.04 -5.79
N LEU A 92 -3.55 -5.97 -7.11
CA LEU A 92 -4.34 -4.89 -7.72
C LEU A 92 -5.79 -4.93 -7.26
N ALA A 93 -6.44 -6.11 -7.31
CA ALA A 93 -7.80 -6.30 -6.85
C ALA A 93 -7.95 -5.92 -5.37
N HIS A 94 -7.05 -6.41 -4.51
CA HIS A 94 -7.01 -6.05 -3.09
C HIS A 94 -6.82 -4.54 -2.87
N TYR A 95 -5.94 -3.90 -3.65
CA TYR A 95 -5.75 -2.46 -3.57
C TYR A 95 -7.04 -1.70 -3.92
N VAL A 96 -7.67 -2.03 -5.04
CA VAL A 96 -8.93 -1.40 -5.46
C VAL A 96 -10.03 -1.62 -4.41
N THR A 97 -10.23 -2.86 -3.97
CA THR A 97 -11.23 -3.19 -2.94
C THR A 97 -10.98 -2.42 -1.64
N LYS A 98 -9.74 -2.34 -1.17
CA LYS A 98 -9.39 -1.58 0.04
C LYS A 98 -9.75 -0.09 -0.07
N TYR A 99 -9.61 0.50 -1.25
CA TYR A 99 -9.96 1.91 -1.47
C TYR A 99 -11.46 2.13 -1.61
N ILE A 100 -12.17 1.21 -2.27
CA ILE A 100 -13.64 1.24 -2.35
C ILE A 100 -14.24 1.09 -0.95
N ALA A 101 -13.77 0.11 -0.18
CA ALA A 101 -14.23 -0.14 1.19
C ALA A 101 -13.74 0.91 2.20
N LYS A 102 -12.93 1.90 1.80
CA LYS A 102 -12.39 2.93 2.71
C LYS A 102 -13.48 3.83 3.30
N VAL A 103 -14.63 3.93 2.64
CA VAL A 103 -15.78 4.72 3.09
C VAL A 103 -16.71 3.93 4.03
N GLU A 104 -16.51 2.63 4.18
CA GLU A 104 -17.28 1.80 5.10
C GLU A 104 -16.88 2.14 6.54
N SER A 105 -17.85 2.14 7.46
CA SER A 105 -17.61 2.50 8.86
C SER A 105 -16.65 1.52 9.53
N GLU A 106 -15.85 2.00 10.48
CA GLU A 106 -15.01 1.12 11.31
C GLU A 106 -15.85 0.05 12.05
N ASP A 107 -17.11 0.38 12.37
CA ASP A 107 -18.08 -0.54 12.98
C ASP A 107 -18.46 -1.73 12.06
N LEU A 108 -18.62 -1.49 10.75
CA LEU A 108 -18.86 -2.55 9.76
C LEU A 108 -17.64 -3.47 9.65
N ASN A 109 -16.42 -2.90 9.68
CA ASN A 109 -15.19 -3.69 9.70
C ASN A 109 -15.12 -4.62 10.92
N ASP A 110 -15.47 -4.12 12.11
CA ASP A 110 -15.48 -4.94 13.34
C ASP A 110 -16.54 -6.05 13.27
N GLY A 111 -17.73 -5.76 12.75
CA GLY A 111 -18.78 -6.75 12.51
C GLY A 111 -18.36 -7.85 11.53
N VAL A 112 -17.74 -7.46 10.41
CA VAL A 112 -17.20 -8.37 9.39
C VAL A 112 -16.07 -9.22 9.96
N ILE A 113 -15.14 -8.64 10.72
CA ILE A 113 -14.04 -9.38 11.37
C ILE A 113 -14.59 -10.42 12.35
N GLN A 114 -15.58 -10.06 13.17
CA GLN A 114 -16.21 -11.01 14.09
C GLN A 114 -16.91 -12.15 13.34
N ALA A 115 -17.63 -11.85 12.25
CA ALA A 115 -18.29 -12.85 11.43
C ALA A 115 -17.28 -13.82 10.76
N ILE A 116 -16.18 -13.30 10.23
CA ILE A 116 -15.09 -14.10 9.65
C ILE A 116 -14.48 -15.03 10.69
N ASN A 117 -14.23 -14.55 11.92
CA ASN A 117 -13.68 -15.37 12.99
C ASN A 117 -14.60 -16.52 13.39
N ARG A 118 -15.93 -16.29 13.43
CA ARG A 118 -16.91 -17.35 13.67
C ARG A 118 -16.88 -18.41 12.57
N ILE A 119 -16.87 -18.00 11.31
CA ILE A 119 -16.84 -18.93 10.15
C ILE A 119 -15.53 -19.73 10.10
N ARG A 120 -14.40 -19.13 10.52
CA ARG A 120 -13.10 -19.83 10.58
C ARG A 120 -13.09 -20.97 11.59
N GLN A 121 -13.80 -20.82 12.71
CA GLN A 121 -13.92 -21.82 13.77
C GLN A 121 -14.86 -22.99 13.41
N GLU A 122 -15.70 -22.84 12.38
CA GLU A 122 -16.53 -23.96 11.89
C GLU A 122 -15.66 -25.02 11.20
N GLU A 123 -15.86 -26.30 11.49
CA GLU A 123 -15.26 -27.38 10.70
C GLU A 123 -16.00 -27.49 9.35
N SER A 124 -15.44 -26.84 8.33
CA SER A 124 -15.91 -26.91 6.94
C SER A 124 -14.75 -26.66 5.99
N ASP A 125 -14.92 -27.08 4.73
CA ASP A 125 -13.94 -26.85 3.68
C ASP A 125 -13.74 -25.35 3.39
N ILE A 126 -12.53 -24.98 2.95
CA ILE A 126 -12.12 -23.60 2.67
C ILE A 126 -13.06 -22.93 1.67
N GLN A 127 -13.54 -23.64 0.64
CA GLN A 127 -14.45 -23.05 -0.34
C GLN A 127 -15.80 -22.69 0.29
N GLN A 128 -16.32 -23.55 1.16
CA GLN A 128 -17.58 -23.28 1.89
C GLN A 128 -17.42 -22.11 2.86
N LYS A 129 -16.27 -22.02 3.55
CA LYS A 129 -15.94 -20.88 4.42
C LYS A 129 -15.90 -19.57 3.64
N LEU A 130 -15.18 -19.54 2.51
CA LEU A 130 -15.08 -18.35 1.65
C LEU A 130 -16.44 -17.94 1.09
N PHE A 131 -17.25 -18.91 0.63
CA PHE A 131 -18.59 -18.63 0.14
C PHE A 131 -19.49 -18.05 1.24
N LYS A 132 -19.48 -18.63 2.45
CA LYS A 132 -20.22 -18.11 3.61
C LYS A 132 -19.79 -16.69 3.97
N ILE A 133 -18.48 -16.41 3.96
CA ILE A 133 -17.95 -15.06 4.21
C ILE A 133 -18.50 -14.08 3.16
N CYS A 134 -18.38 -14.38 1.87
CA CYS A 134 -18.90 -13.53 0.80
C CYS A 134 -20.41 -13.29 0.93
N MET A 135 -21.20 -14.35 1.15
CA MET A 135 -22.66 -14.23 1.30
C MET A 135 -23.07 -13.44 2.54
N ARG A 136 -22.25 -13.44 3.60
CA ARG A 136 -22.51 -12.66 4.81
C ARG A 136 -22.22 -11.18 4.57
N ILE A 137 -21.09 -10.87 3.93
CA ILE A 137 -20.70 -9.50 3.56
C ILE A 137 -21.73 -8.88 2.60
N LEU A 138 -22.24 -9.65 1.64
CA LEU A 138 -23.24 -9.18 0.66
C LEU A 138 -24.66 -8.98 1.24
N LYS A 139 -24.91 -9.40 2.49
CA LYS A 139 -26.23 -9.32 3.14
C LYS A 139 -26.33 -8.19 4.17
N GLU A 140 -25.22 -7.54 4.50
CA GLU A 140 -25.21 -6.27 5.24
C GLU A 140 -25.31 -5.10 4.26
#